data_AF-A0AAU7GGC7-F1
#
_entry.id   AF-A0AAU7GGC7-F1
#
_cell.length_a   1.000
_cell.length_b   1.000
_cell.length_c   1.000
_cell.angle_alpha   90.00
_cell.angle_beta   90.00
_cell.angle_gamma   90.00
#
_symmetry.space_group_name_H-M   'P 1'
#
loop_
_entity.id
_entity.type
_entity.pdbx_description
1 polymer ?
#
loop_
_entity_poly.entity_id
_entity_poly.type
_entity_poly.pdbx_seq_one_letter_code
_entity_poly.pdbx_strand_id
1 'polypeptide(L)'
;MSLDDEATPGATAAEFRLPSATVAEPSHRIARTTVTFYLPDELRNRARAAYRSTSNVEGDRSWSEMVGKALLAEVQRRETLHNGGRAFIGSDAPLPPGRPIGD
;
A
#
# COMPACT_ATOMS: atom_id res chain seq x y z
N MET A 1 -14.25 34.30 -70.25
CA MET A 1 -13.67 33.23 -71.07
C MET A 1 -13.65 32.00 -70.18
N SER A 2 -14.66 31.16 -70.34
CA SER A 2 -14.75 29.85 -69.70
C SER A 2 -13.58 28.98 -70.11
N LEU A 3 -13.09 28.14 -69.20
CA LEU A 3 -12.70 26.77 -69.46
C LEU A 3 -13.02 25.95 -68.20
N ASP A 4 -13.99 25.06 -68.36
CA ASP A 4 -14.27 23.90 -67.52
C ASP A 4 -13.08 22.91 -67.53
N ASP A 5 -12.91 22.15 -66.44
CA ASP A 5 -12.45 20.74 -66.41
C ASP A 5 -12.65 20.20 -64.97
N GLU A 6 -13.76 19.49 -64.69
CA GLU A 6 -13.86 18.01 -64.57
C GLU A 6 -13.32 17.44 -63.23
N ALA A 7 -14.16 17.25 -62.19
CA ALA A 7 -14.96 16.06 -61.85
C ALA A 7 -14.16 14.86 -61.23
N THR A 8 -14.13 14.70 -59.89
CA THR A 8 -14.94 13.74 -59.06
C THR A 8 -14.08 12.51 -58.61
N PRO A 9 -14.51 11.63 -57.68
CA PRO A 9 -14.85 11.77 -56.26
C PRO A 9 -13.96 10.88 -55.34
N GLY A 10 -14.20 10.97 -54.02
CA GLY A 10 -14.31 9.74 -53.21
C GLY A 10 -13.27 9.57 -52.10
N ALA A 11 -13.76 9.61 -50.87
CA ALA A 11 -13.39 8.76 -49.73
C ALA A 11 -14.00 9.43 -48.47
N THR A 12 -15.25 9.10 -48.14
CA THR A 12 -15.61 8.10 -47.11
C THR A 12 -15.36 8.58 -45.68
N ALA A 13 -16.50 8.78 -45.01
CA ALA A 13 -16.79 8.32 -43.66
C ALA A 13 -15.89 8.84 -42.52
N ALA A 14 -16.44 9.84 -41.82
CA ALA A 14 -16.63 9.83 -40.37
C ALA A 14 -15.87 8.72 -39.61
N GLU A 15 -14.60 8.98 -39.30
CA GLU A 15 -13.91 8.21 -38.26
C GLU A 15 -14.42 8.69 -36.91
N PHE A 16 -15.34 7.89 -36.40
CA PHE A 16 -15.90 7.91 -35.06
C PHE A 16 -14.77 7.88 -34.03
N ARG A 17 -14.32 9.06 -33.60
CA ARG A 17 -13.32 9.17 -32.52
C ARG A 17 -14.00 8.85 -31.19
N LEU A 18 -13.97 7.58 -30.81
CA LEU A 18 -14.31 7.16 -29.46
C LEU A 18 -13.35 7.84 -28.47
N PRO A 19 -13.85 8.45 -27.38
CA PRO A 19 -12.96 8.74 -26.26
C PRO A 19 -12.42 7.40 -25.77
N SER A 20 -11.09 7.27 -25.78
CA SER A 20 -10.41 6.16 -25.12
C SER A 20 -10.69 6.32 -23.63
N ALA A 21 -11.78 5.69 -23.17
CA ALA A 21 -12.01 5.46 -21.76
C ALA A 21 -10.92 4.48 -21.34
N THR A 22 -9.80 5.02 -20.86
CA THR A 22 -8.86 4.24 -20.06
C THR A 22 -9.68 3.74 -18.88
N VAL A 23 -10.06 2.47 -18.93
CA VAL A 23 -10.64 1.76 -17.79
C VAL A 23 -9.61 1.91 -16.69
N ALA A 24 -9.88 2.79 -15.73
CA ALA A 24 -9.08 2.90 -14.53
C ALA A 24 -9.15 1.53 -13.88
N GLU A 25 -8.06 0.75 -14.00
CA GLU A 25 -7.93 -0.48 -13.26
C GLU A 25 -8.20 -0.18 -11.78
N PRO A 26 -8.95 -1.03 -11.07
CA PRO A 26 -9.20 -0.83 -9.66
C PRO A 26 -7.84 -0.86 -8.95
N SER A 27 -7.36 0.32 -8.56
CA SER A 27 -6.21 0.44 -7.67
C SER A 27 -6.49 -0.42 -6.46
N HIS A 28 -5.73 -1.50 -6.31
CA HIS A 28 -5.80 -2.39 -5.16
C HIS A 28 -5.40 -1.57 -3.93
N ARG A 29 -6.37 -0.88 -3.33
CA ARG A 29 -6.17 -0.16 -2.08
C ARG A 29 -5.85 -1.22 -1.05
N ILE A 30 -4.59 -1.25 -0.61
CA ILE A 30 -4.16 -2.06 0.52
C ILE A 30 -5.09 -1.71 1.69
N ALA A 31 -5.92 -2.68 2.08
CA ALA A 31 -6.84 -2.50 3.18
C ALA A 31 -6.02 -2.20 4.45
N ARG A 32 -6.37 -1.11 5.14
CA ARG A 32 -5.70 -0.69 6.37
C ARG A 32 -6.58 -1.10 7.55
N THR A 33 -6.03 -1.89 8.45
CA THR A 33 -6.69 -2.26 9.70
C THR A 33 -6.13 -1.43 10.85
N THR A 34 -7.01 -0.81 11.64
CA THR A 34 -6.61 -0.13 12.87
C THR A 34 -6.31 -1.17 13.95
N VAL A 35 -5.13 -1.06 14.56
CA VAL A 35 -4.70 -1.93 15.66
C VAL A 35 -4.43 -1.06 16.88
N THR A 36 -4.95 -1.46 18.03
CA THR A 36 -4.68 -0.84 19.33
C THR A 36 -4.03 -1.86 20.24
N PHE A 37 -2.95 -1.47 20.92
CA PHE A 37 -2.21 -2.34 21.83
C PHE A 37 -1.59 -1.51 22.96
N TYR A 38 -1.21 -2.19 24.04
CA TYR A 38 -0.60 -1.55 25.19
C TYR A 38 0.91 -1.43 25.03
N LEU A 39 1.46 -0.29 25.45
CA LEU A 39 2.89 -0.03 25.55
C LEU A 39 3.19 0.59 26.91
N PRO A 40 4.34 0.28 27.53
CA PRO A 40 4.84 1.08 28.65
C PRO A 40 4.97 2.54 28.24
N ASP A 41 4.56 3.46 29.12
CA ASP A 41 4.55 4.90 28.83
C ASP A 41 5.94 5.43 28.46
N GLU A 42 6.98 4.95 29.14
CA GLU A 42 8.37 5.30 28.86
C GLU A 42 8.78 4.94 27.43
N LEU A 43 8.41 3.73 26.98
CA LEU A 43 8.69 3.27 25.63
C LEU A 43 7.94 4.11 24.59
N ARG A 44 6.66 4.40 24.83
CA ARG A 44 5.84 5.25 23.95
C ARG A 44 6.47 6.64 23.83
N ASN A 45 6.85 7.25 24.94
CA ASN A 45 7.41 8.60 24.96
C ASN A 45 8.77 8.65 24.27
N ARG A 46 9.65 7.68 24.53
CA ARG A 46 10.96 7.56 23.88
C ARG A 46 10.83 7.37 22.37
N ALA A 47 9.95 6.47 21.93
CA ALA A 47 9.72 6.24 20.51
C ALA A 47 9.16 7.49 19.81
N ARG A 48 8.22 8.23 20.45
CA ARG A 48 7.71 9.50 19.91
C ARG A 48 8.79 10.59 19.83
N ALA A 49 9.71 10.63 20.77
CA ALA A 49 10.85 11.53 20.72
C ALA A 49 11.75 11.19 19.52
N ALA A 50 12.10 9.91 19.34
CA ALA A 50 12.89 9.45 18.21
C ALA A 50 12.23 9.82 16.87
N TYR A 51 10.94 9.48 16.68
CA TYR A 51 10.20 9.84 15.47
C TYR A 51 10.27 11.34 15.15
N ARG A 52 10.01 12.21 16.14
CA ARG A 52 10.04 13.66 15.91
C ARG A 52 11.43 14.16 15.52
N SER A 53 12.48 13.51 16.02
CA SER A 53 13.86 13.86 15.71
C SER A 53 14.34 13.32 14.37
N THR A 54 13.81 12.17 13.91
CA THR A 54 14.39 11.44 12.77
C THR A 54 13.45 11.24 11.57
N SER A 55 12.15 11.52 11.67
CA SER A 55 11.18 11.17 10.62
C SER A 55 11.55 11.70 9.23
N ASN A 56 12.09 12.92 9.17
CA ASN A 56 12.46 13.55 7.90
C ASN A 56 13.69 12.87 7.25
N VAL A 57 14.67 12.45 8.05
CA VAL A 57 15.89 11.81 7.55
C VAL A 57 15.67 10.33 7.23
N GLU A 58 14.77 9.67 7.96
CA GLU A 58 14.34 8.27 7.73
C GLU A 58 13.24 8.13 6.67
N GLY A 59 12.71 9.26 6.17
CA GLY A 59 11.65 9.29 5.16
C GLY A 59 10.30 8.74 5.65
N ASP A 60 10.00 8.84 6.94
CA ASP A 60 8.71 8.45 7.49
C ASP A 60 7.67 9.55 7.28
N ARG A 61 6.58 9.25 6.55
CA ARG A 61 5.50 10.20 6.31
C ARG A 61 4.53 10.32 7.48
N SER A 62 4.53 9.32 8.36
CA SER A 62 3.66 9.29 9.55
C SER A 62 4.24 8.43 10.67
N TRP A 63 3.78 8.68 11.90
CA TRP A 63 4.09 7.84 13.07
C TRP A 63 3.76 6.37 12.83
N SER A 64 2.60 6.09 12.23
CA SER A 64 2.17 4.72 11.94
C SER A 64 3.07 4.03 10.90
N GLU A 65 3.72 4.78 10.02
CA GLU A 65 4.69 4.22 9.05
C GLU A 65 5.96 3.79 9.76
N MET A 66 6.52 4.62 10.64
CA MET A 66 7.68 4.24 11.46
C MET A 66 7.39 3.00 12.32
N VAL A 67 6.24 2.98 13.00
CA VAL A 67 5.82 1.82 13.81
C VAL A 67 5.60 0.58 12.93
N GLY A 68 5.03 0.75 11.74
CA GLY A 68 4.87 -0.34 10.76
C GLY A 68 6.20 -0.92 10.29
N LYS A 69 7.20 -0.08 9.98
CA LYS A 69 8.56 -0.51 9.64
C LYS A 69 9.21 -1.28 10.80
N ALA A 70 9.08 -0.77 12.03
CA ALA A 70 9.62 -1.44 13.21
C ALA A 70 8.98 -2.82 13.45
N LEU A 71 7.65 -2.92 13.28
CA LEU A 71 6.95 -4.19 13.38
C LEU A 71 7.38 -5.17 12.28
N LEU A 72 7.49 -4.70 11.04
CA LEU A 72 7.95 -5.51 9.91
C LEU A 72 9.38 -6.03 10.15
N ALA A 73 10.28 -5.20 10.65
CA ALA A 73 11.65 -5.60 10.97
C ALA A 73 11.70 -6.73 12.02
N GLU A 74 10.86 -6.66 13.05
CA GLU A 74 10.77 -7.73 14.05
C GLU A 74 10.16 -9.02 13.47
N VAL A 75 9.15 -8.92 12.60
CA VAL A 75 8.60 -10.10 11.90
C VAL A 75 9.67 -10.76 11.03
N GLN A 76 10.37 -9.99 10.20
CA GLN A 76 11.45 -10.50 9.36
C GLN A 76 12.56 -11.15 10.18
N ARG A 77 12.96 -10.54 11.31
CA ARG A 77 13.93 -11.16 12.23
C ARG A 77 13.46 -12.53 12.71
N ARG A 78 12.18 -12.68 13.07
CA ARG A 78 11.61 -13.97 13.49
C ARG A 78 11.53 -14.98 12.36
N GLU A 79 11.18 -14.54 11.15
CA GLU A 79 11.17 -15.40 9.97
C GLU A 79 12.56 -15.95 9.66
N THR A 80 13.59 -15.12 9.74
CA THR A 80 14.99 -15.55 9.62
C THR A 80 15.36 -16.57 10.70
N LEU A 81 15.02 -16.29 11.96
CA LEU A 81 15.43 -17.15 13.09
C LEU A 81 14.64 -18.45 13.21
N HIS A 82 13.37 -18.47 12.79
CA HIS A 82 12.44 -19.55 13.11
C HIS A 82 11.78 -20.20 11.89
N ASN A 83 11.87 -19.60 10.70
CA ASN A 83 11.24 -20.13 9.48
C ASN A 83 12.20 -20.18 8.27
N GLY A 84 13.52 -20.16 8.53
CA GLY A 84 14.54 -20.20 7.48
C GLY A 84 14.48 -19.02 6.52
N GLY A 85 14.04 -17.86 7.01
CA GLY A 85 13.88 -16.64 6.21
C GLY A 85 12.61 -16.61 5.35
N ARG A 86 11.74 -17.62 5.44
CA ARG A 86 10.46 -17.64 4.72
C ARG A 86 9.37 -16.94 5.54
N ALA A 87 8.43 -16.32 4.85
CA ALA A 87 7.27 -15.72 5.49
C ALA A 87 6.41 -16.76 6.22
N PHE A 88 5.83 -16.39 7.36
CA PHE A 88 4.82 -17.24 8.02
C PHE A 88 3.50 -17.21 7.22
N ILE A 89 2.80 -18.35 7.16
CA ILE A 89 1.46 -18.40 6.57
C ILE A 89 0.49 -17.70 7.52
N GLY A 90 -0.03 -16.54 7.12
CA GLY A 90 -1.07 -15.83 7.86
C GLY A 90 -2.45 -16.46 7.66
N SER A 91 -3.36 -16.21 8.61
CA SER A 91 -4.79 -16.45 8.44
C SER A 91 -5.57 -15.29 9.04
N ASP A 92 -6.81 -15.08 8.56
CA ASP A 92 -7.75 -14.10 9.14
C ASP A 92 -8.41 -14.64 10.43
N ALA A 93 -8.04 -15.84 10.87
CA ALA A 93 -8.58 -16.41 12.08
C ALA A 93 -8.08 -15.62 13.31
N PRO A 94 -8.95 -15.36 14.30
CA PRO A 94 -8.51 -14.74 15.55
C PRO A 94 -7.40 -15.55 16.20
N LEU A 95 -6.48 -14.85 16.88
CA LEU A 95 -5.50 -15.53 17.72
C LEU A 95 -6.22 -16.38 18.77
N PRO A 96 -5.73 -17.60 19.06
CA PRO A 96 -6.32 -18.43 20.09
C PRO A 96 -6.28 -17.69 21.43
N PRO A 97 -7.29 -17.87 22.30
CA PRO A 97 -7.25 -17.30 23.63
C PRO A 97 -5.96 -17.73 24.33
N GLY A 98 -5.33 -16.80 25.06
CA GLY A 98 -4.09 -17.08 25.78
C GLY A 98 -4.25 -18.29 26.70
N ARG A 99 -3.14 -18.99 26.98
CA ARG A 99 -3.14 -20.08 27.96
C ARG A 99 -3.67 -19.54 29.30
N PRO A 100 -4.66 -20.18 29.95
CA PRO A 100 -5.10 -19.76 31.27
C PRO A 100 -3.89 -19.78 32.21
N ILE A 101 -3.64 -18.64 32.85
CA ILE A 101 -2.67 -18.54 33.94
C ILE A 101 -3.41 -19.14 35.13
N GLY A 102 -3.02 -20.37 35.52
CA GLY A 102 -3.57 -20.99 36.71
C GLY A 102 -3.27 -20.11 37.92
N ASP A 103 -4.32 -19.83 38.68
CA ASP A 103 -4.31 -19.22 40.01
C ASP A 103 -3.51 -20.03 41.04
#